data_AF-A0A3D1AS62-F1
#
_entry.id   AF-A0A3D1AS62-F1
#
_cell.length_a   1.000
_cell.length_b   1.000
_cell.length_c   1.000
_cell.angle_alpha   90.00
_cell.angle_beta   90.00
_cell.angle_gamma   90.00
#
_symmetry.space_group_name_H-M   'P 1'
#
loop_
_entity.id
_entity.type
_entity.pdbx_description
1 polymer ?
#
loop_
_entity_poly.entity_id
_entity_poly.type
_entity_poly.pdbx_seq_one_letter_code
_entity_poly.pdbx_strand_id
1 'polypeptide(L)'
;AAGRRFRYQQRLNRQGPGIAGVEPGRIWNGNWSSEWKGTTQTLRAIAPEFRFELTTVSVTPPVLHGENGLSRKAEGPGRASYYVSLPRLRTTGQLTLSGKTFQVAGTAWMDHEWFTRQLAPEQTGWDWFSVQLDDGTELMLFELRRKDGAIDSHSSGSFIARDGTTTHLTHGDFTLQPTAWWQKYPIEWNIAVPSH
;
A
#
# COMPACT_ATOMS: atom_id res chain seq x y z
N ALA A 1 17.02 -15.76 16.92
CA ALA A 1 17.39 -14.72 15.94
C ALA A 1 16.60 -14.94 14.65
N ALA A 2 15.50 -14.22 14.43
CA ALA A 2 14.71 -14.34 13.21
C ALA A 2 14.20 -12.95 12.82
N GLY A 3 14.47 -12.52 11.58
CA GLY A 3 14.10 -11.19 11.07
C GLY A 3 15.12 -10.50 10.14
N ARG A 4 16.30 -11.09 9.90
CA ARG A 4 17.41 -10.40 9.18
C ARG A 4 17.43 -10.56 7.65
N ARG A 5 16.42 -11.21 7.04
CA ARG A 5 16.39 -11.42 5.58
C ARG A 5 14.98 -11.21 5.06
N PHE A 6 14.84 -10.28 4.10
CA PHE A 6 13.65 -10.15 3.29
C PHE A 6 13.57 -11.33 2.30
N ARG A 7 12.44 -12.04 2.29
CA ARG A 7 12.16 -13.13 1.35
C ARG A 7 11.10 -12.64 0.39
N TYR A 8 11.36 -12.78 -0.91
CA TYR A 8 10.44 -12.34 -1.94
C TYR A 8 10.46 -13.31 -3.12
N GLN A 9 9.38 -13.30 -3.88
CA GLN A 9 9.26 -13.95 -5.17
C GLN A 9 8.51 -12.97 -6.08
N GLN A 10 8.87 -12.96 -7.36
CA GLN A 10 8.14 -12.22 -8.39
C GLN A 10 7.65 -13.16 -9.48
N ARG A 11 6.58 -12.77 -10.17
CA ARG A 11 6.01 -13.52 -11.28
C ARG A 11 5.38 -12.55 -12.28
N LEU A 12 5.68 -12.76 -13.56
CA LEU A 12 5.10 -12.03 -14.67
C LEU A 12 4.58 -13.04 -15.69
N ASN A 13 3.26 -13.22 -15.73
CA ASN A 13 2.60 -14.10 -16.70
C ASN A 13 1.62 -13.27 -17.52
N ARG A 14 1.48 -13.64 -18.80
CA ARG A 14 0.34 -13.21 -19.61
C ARG A 14 -0.91 -13.93 -19.10
N GLN A 15 -2.09 -13.33 -19.31
CA GLN A 15 -3.37 -13.90 -18.90
C GLN A 15 -3.49 -15.38 -19.31
N GLY A 16 -3.27 -15.68 -20.60
CA GLY A 16 -3.29 -17.04 -21.13
C GLY A 16 -4.58 -17.82 -20.78
N PRO A 17 -4.64 -19.12 -21.08
CA PRO A 17 -5.76 -19.97 -20.63
C PRO A 17 -5.63 -20.27 -19.13
N GLY A 18 -6.27 -19.47 -18.28
CA GLY A 18 -6.33 -19.69 -16.83
C GLY A 18 -5.02 -19.47 -16.06
N ILE A 19 -3.99 -18.92 -16.69
CA ILE A 19 -2.67 -18.74 -16.05
C ILE A 19 -2.69 -17.52 -15.13
N ALA A 20 -3.18 -16.38 -15.60
CA ALA A 20 -3.33 -15.17 -14.82
C ALA A 20 -4.62 -14.47 -15.23
N GLY A 21 -5.15 -13.58 -14.40
CA GLY A 21 -6.32 -12.83 -14.76
C GLY A 21 -6.90 -12.00 -13.63
N VAL A 22 -7.92 -11.25 -14.00
CA VAL A 22 -8.77 -10.45 -13.11
C VAL A 22 -10.21 -10.67 -13.51
N GLU A 23 -11.06 -10.90 -12.52
CA GLU A 23 -12.51 -10.95 -12.63
C GLU A 23 -13.11 -10.28 -11.38
N PRO A 24 -14.40 -9.90 -11.39
CA PRO A 24 -15.02 -9.31 -10.20
C PRO A 24 -14.81 -10.19 -8.97
N GLY A 25 -14.13 -9.65 -7.96
CA GLY A 25 -13.84 -10.36 -6.71
C GLY A 25 -12.69 -11.36 -6.78
N ARG A 26 -11.89 -11.41 -7.85
CA ARG A 26 -10.70 -12.28 -7.89
C ARG A 26 -9.61 -11.78 -8.82
N ILE A 27 -8.37 -11.82 -8.33
CA ILE A 27 -7.15 -11.61 -9.13
C ILE A 27 -6.25 -12.81 -8.90
N TRP A 28 -5.64 -13.35 -9.96
CA TRP A 28 -4.75 -14.50 -9.85
C TRP A 28 -3.58 -14.46 -10.82
N ASN A 29 -2.50 -15.15 -10.44
CA ASN A 29 -1.33 -15.38 -11.28
C ASN A 29 -0.68 -16.72 -10.89
N GLY A 30 -1.03 -17.79 -11.60
CA GLY A 30 -0.71 -19.18 -11.30
C GLY A 30 -1.34 -19.61 -9.97
N ASN A 31 -0.53 -20.14 -9.06
CA ASN A 31 -0.93 -20.52 -7.71
C ASN A 31 -0.99 -19.33 -6.71
N TRP A 32 -1.00 -18.09 -7.19
CA TRP A 32 -1.18 -16.90 -6.35
C TRP A 32 -2.55 -16.30 -6.62
N SER A 33 -3.30 -15.97 -5.58
CA SER A 33 -4.60 -15.32 -5.73
C SER A 33 -4.95 -14.38 -4.59
N SER A 34 -5.82 -13.43 -4.93
CA SER A 34 -6.59 -12.61 -4.02
C SER A 34 -8.05 -12.75 -4.38
N GLU A 35 -8.88 -13.19 -3.44
CA GLU A 35 -10.29 -13.53 -3.65
C GLU A 35 -11.17 -12.84 -2.61
N TRP A 36 -12.19 -12.10 -3.04
CA TRP A 36 -13.10 -11.35 -2.19
C TRP A 36 -14.47 -12.01 -2.12
N LYS A 37 -15.05 -12.04 -0.90
CA LYS A 37 -16.43 -12.44 -0.62
C LYS A 37 -17.00 -11.48 0.43
N GLY A 38 -17.80 -10.51 -0.02
CA GLY A 38 -18.25 -9.40 0.83
C GLY A 38 -17.05 -8.60 1.33
N THR A 39 -16.95 -8.40 2.65
CA THR A 39 -15.83 -7.69 3.30
C THR A 39 -14.62 -8.57 3.61
N THR A 40 -14.68 -9.86 3.26
CA THR A 40 -13.61 -10.83 3.50
C THR A 40 -12.79 -11.03 2.24
N GLN A 41 -11.47 -10.96 2.35
CA GLN A 41 -10.51 -11.23 1.28
C GLN A 41 -9.56 -12.36 1.70
N THR A 42 -9.43 -13.38 0.86
CA THR A 42 -8.48 -14.48 1.02
C THR A 42 -7.30 -14.29 0.10
N LEU A 43 -6.10 -14.29 0.66
CA LEU A 43 -4.84 -14.17 -0.04
C LEU A 43 -4.12 -15.51 0.00
N ARG A 44 -3.69 -16.01 -1.15
CA ARG A 44 -2.90 -17.24 -1.27
C ARG A 44 -1.66 -16.97 -2.08
N ALA A 45 -0.50 -17.41 -1.59
CA ALA A 45 0.72 -17.45 -2.38
C ALA A 45 1.56 -18.67 -1.99
N ILE A 46 2.12 -19.33 -3.00
CA ILE A 46 3.05 -20.44 -2.84
C ILE A 46 4.32 -20.11 -3.63
N ALA A 47 5.43 -20.02 -2.91
CA ALA A 47 6.78 -19.77 -3.43
C ALA A 47 7.76 -20.81 -2.85
N PRO A 48 8.99 -20.95 -3.40
CA PRO A 48 9.95 -21.93 -2.91
C PRO A 48 10.32 -21.77 -1.42
N GLU A 49 10.51 -20.54 -0.95
CA GLU A 49 10.95 -20.28 0.44
C GLU A 49 9.78 -20.04 1.42
N PHE A 50 8.59 -19.72 0.92
CA PHE A 50 7.44 -19.38 1.74
C PHE A 50 6.11 -19.71 1.06
N ARG A 51 5.10 -20.01 1.87
CA ARG A 51 3.70 -20.04 1.43
C ARG A 51 2.83 -19.39 2.48
N PHE A 52 1.76 -18.73 2.08
CA PHE A 52 0.76 -18.23 2.99
C PHE A 52 -0.65 -18.42 2.45
N GLU A 53 -1.57 -18.63 3.38
CA GLU A 53 -3.00 -18.44 3.18
C GLU A 53 -3.49 -17.53 4.30
N LEU A 54 -3.94 -16.34 3.94
CA LEU A 54 -4.38 -15.32 4.87
C LEU A 54 -5.83 -14.95 4.56
N THR A 55 -6.64 -14.84 5.60
CA THR A 55 -7.97 -14.24 5.54
C THR A 55 -7.90 -12.87 6.17
N THR A 56 -8.35 -11.87 5.44
CA THR A 56 -8.39 -10.48 5.86
C THR A 56 -9.84 -10.01 5.85
N VAL A 57 -10.24 -9.23 6.85
CA VAL A 57 -11.59 -8.68 6.96
C VAL A 57 -11.48 -7.19 7.20
N SER A 58 -12.10 -6.39 6.33
CA SER A 58 -12.17 -4.94 6.54
C SER A 58 -13.00 -4.62 7.76
N VAL A 59 -12.42 -3.86 8.70
CA VAL A 59 -13.12 -3.39 9.91
C VAL A 59 -13.43 -1.89 9.88
N THR A 60 -13.04 -1.22 8.79
CA THR A 60 -13.36 0.18 8.48
C THR A 60 -14.02 0.26 7.10
N PRO A 61 -14.76 1.35 6.81
CA PRO A 61 -15.17 1.68 5.46
C PRO A 61 -13.97 1.91 4.53
N PRO A 62 -14.14 1.77 3.20
CA PRO A 62 -13.13 2.20 2.23
C PRO A 62 -12.88 3.70 2.33
N VAL A 63 -11.62 4.11 2.17
CA VAL A 63 -11.19 5.50 2.15
C VAL A 63 -10.91 5.92 0.72
N LEU A 64 -11.50 7.03 0.29
CA LEU A 64 -11.20 7.67 -1.00
C LEU A 64 -10.08 8.70 -0.78
N HIS A 65 -8.96 8.55 -1.48
CA HIS A 65 -7.84 9.48 -1.38
C HIS A 65 -7.94 10.63 -2.37
N GLY A 66 -7.27 11.74 -2.08
CA GLY A 66 -7.32 12.93 -2.93
C GLY A 66 -8.70 13.61 -2.88
N GLU A 67 -9.09 14.19 -4.01
CA GLU A 67 -10.39 14.85 -4.15
C GLU A 67 -11.43 13.82 -4.61
N ASN A 68 -12.24 13.31 -3.68
CA ASN A 68 -13.29 12.30 -3.95
C ASN A 68 -12.75 11.04 -4.67
N GLY A 69 -11.56 10.59 -4.30
CA GLY A 69 -10.90 9.42 -4.91
C GLY A 69 -9.90 9.78 -6.00
N LEU A 70 -9.92 11.00 -6.54
CA LEU A 70 -8.97 11.46 -7.55
C LEU A 70 -7.68 11.98 -6.88
N SER A 71 -6.61 11.19 -6.95
CA SER A 71 -5.28 11.55 -6.43
C SER A 71 -4.37 12.02 -7.56
N ARG A 72 -4.06 13.32 -7.60
CA ARG A 72 -3.12 13.92 -8.57
C ARG A 72 -1.68 13.53 -8.20
N LYS A 73 -0.87 13.26 -9.22
CA LYS A 73 0.52 12.78 -9.08
C LYS A 73 1.53 13.61 -9.87
N ALA A 74 1.09 14.47 -10.78
CA ALA A 74 1.93 15.47 -11.45
C ALA A 74 1.06 16.52 -12.14
N GLU A 75 1.69 17.55 -12.69
CA GLU A 75 1.03 18.58 -13.49
C GLU A 75 0.50 18.01 -14.82
N GLY A 76 -0.67 18.46 -15.24
CA GLY A 76 -1.22 18.20 -16.57
C GLY A 76 -2.23 17.04 -16.69
N PRO A 77 -2.89 16.92 -17.86
CA PRO A 77 -4.01 15.99 -18.03
C PRO A 77 -3.61 14.53 -17.88
N GLY A 78 -4.41 13.77 -17.14
CA GLY A 78 -4.21 12.32 -16.94
C GLY A 78 -3.05 11.96 -16.01
N ARG A 79 -2.48 12.92 -15.28
CA ARG A 79 -1.47 12.69 -14.23
C ARG A 79 -2.13 12.52 -12.86
N ALA A 80 -3.12 11.64 -12.80
CA ALA A 80 -3.86 11.33 -11.59
C ALA A 80 -4.32 9.87 -11.62
N SER A 81 -4.66 9.33 -10.45
CA SER A 81 -5.24 8.00 -10.29
C SER A 81 -6.56 8.11 -9.55
N TYR A 82 -7.44 7.13 -9.75
CA TYR A 82 -8.43 6.83 -8.73
C TYR A 82 -7.78 5.93 -7.68
N TYR A 83 -7.90 6.32 -6.42
CA TYR A 83 -7.13 5.71 -5.33
C TYR A 83 -7.99 5.50 -4.10
N VAL A 84 -8.14 4.23 -3.72
CA VAL A 84 -8.98 3.78 -2.62
C VAL A 84 -8.19 2.85 -1.71
N SER A 85 -8.38 2.97 -0.40
CA SER A 85 -7.79 2.07 0.58
C SER A 85 -8.81 1.35 1.43
N LEU A 86 -8.45 0.16 1.88
CA LEU A 86 -9.01 -0.47 3.07
C LEU A 86 -7.97 -0.30 4.19
N PRO A 87 -8.10 0.76 5.02
CA PRO A 87 -7.01 1.17 5.89
C PRO A 87 -6.79 0.23 7.06
N ARG A 88 -7.78 -0.60 7.44
CA ARG A 88 -7.66 -1.55 8.55
C ARG A 88 -8.30 -2.89 8.22
N LEU A 89 -7.44 -3.86 7.91
CA LEU A 89 -7.82 -5.24 7.64
C LEU A 89 -7.39 -6.15 8.79
N ARG A 90 -8.34 -6.68 9.57
CA ARG A 90 -8.03 -7.72 10.55
C ARG A 90 -7.64 -8.99 9.81
N THR A 91 -6.42 -9.46 10.04
CA THR A 91 -5.79 -10.53 9.27
C THR A 91 -5.48 -11.72 10.15
N THR A 92 -5.83 -12.91 9.71
CA THR A 92 -5.50 -14.18 10.35
C THR A 92 -5.15 -15.23 9.31
N GLY A 93 -4.32 -16.21 9.63
CA GLY A 93 -4.11 -17.34 8.73
C GLY A 93 -2.85 -18.13 9.04
N GLN A 94 -2.30 -18.75 8.00
CA GLN A 94 -1.15 -19.62 8.11
C GLN A 94 0.00 -19.11 7.24
N LEU A 95 1.19 -19.06 7.83
CA LEU A 95 2.44 -18.78 7.14
C LEU A 95 3.34 -20.01 7.29
N THR A 96 3.84 -20.55 6.18
CA THR A 96 4.90 -21.56 6.23
C THR A 96 6.20 -20.97 5.75
N LEU A 97 7.25 -21.14 6.56
CA LEU A 97 8.62 -20.74 6.26
C LEU A 97 9.54 -21.93 6.50
N SER A 98 10.38 -22.27 5.51
CA SER A 98 11.36 -23.35 5.63
C SER A 98 10.76 -24.67 6.16
N GLY A 99 9.57 -25.03 5.66
CA GLY A 99 8.86 -26.26 6.02
C GLY A 99 8.07 -26.21 7.34
N LYS A 100 8.19 -25.14 8.14
CA LYS A 100 7.45 -24.98 9.40
C LYS A 100 6.24 -24.07 9.20
N THR A 101 5.07 -24.49 9.66
CA THR A 101 3.82 -23.72 9.61
C THR A 101 3.59 -22.98 10.92
N PHE A 102 3.19 -21.72 10.83
CA PHE A 102 2.86 -20.82 11.93
C PHE A 102 1.44 -20.29 11.74
N GLN A 103 0.66 -20.26 12.83
CA GLN A 103 -0.56 -19.46 12.87
C GLN A 103 -0.17 -18.01 13.08
N VAL A 104 -0.75 -17.10 12.29
CA VAL A 104 -0.46 -15.67 12.34
C VAL A 104 -1.74 -14.86 12.47
N ALA A 105 -1.64 -13.74 13.17
CA ALA A 105 -2.70 -12.75 13.30
C ALA A 105 -2.09 -11.35 13.33
N GLY A 106 -2.83 -10.35 12.86
CA GLY A 106 -2.39 -8.95 12.85
C GLY A 106 -3.34 -8.06 12.07
N THR A 107 -2.82 -6.92 11.64
CA THR A 107 -3.53 -5.94 10.82
C THR A 107 -2.79 -5.75 9.50
N ALA A 108 -3.54 -5.56 8.42
CA ALA A 108 -3.01 -5.22 7.11
C ALA A 108 -3.69 -3.96 6.55
N TRP A 109 -3.09 -3.39 5.52
CA TRP A 109 -3.61 -2.30 4.70
C TRP A 109 -3.71 -2.80 3.26
N MET A 110 -4.74 -2.37 2.53
CA MET A 110 -4.86 -2.64 1.09
C MET A 110 -5.10 -1.34 0.34
N ASP A 111 -4.32 -1.15 -0.71
CA ASP A 111 -4.50 -0.11 -1.72
C ASP A 111 -5.11 -0.70 -2.99
N HIS A 112 -6.06 0.04 -3.57
CA HIS A 112 -6.53 -0.15 -4.93
C HIS A 112 -6.38 1.17 -5.67
N GLU A 113 -5.41 1.20 -6.59
CA GLU A 113 -5.14 2.36 -7.44
C GLU A 113 -5.28 1.96 -8.91
N TRP A 114 -6.02 2.75 -9.68
CA TRP A 114 -6.17 2.53 -11.12
C TRP A 114 -6.18 3.86 -11.88
N PHE A 115 -5.76 3.78 -13.15
CA PHE A 115 -5.64 4.90 -14.11
C PHE A 115 -4.43 5.85 -14.01
N THR A 116 -3.26 5.43 -13.54
CA THR A 116 -2.05 6.27 -13.59
C THR A 116 -1.28 6.10 -14.91
N ARG A 117 -0.74 7.21 -15.44
CA ARG A 117 0.42 7.16 -16.34
C ARG A 117 1.67 6.76 -15.53
N GLN A 118 2.75 6.36 -16.20
CA GLN A 118 4.05 6.31 -15.53
C GLN A 118 4.37 7.66 -14.87
N LEU A 119 5.26 7.66 -13.88
CA LEU A 119 5.80 8.88 -13.27
C LEU A 119 6.14 9.94 -14.34
N ALA A 120 5.98 11.21 -13.99
CA ALA A 120 6.33 12.28 -14.90
C ALA A 120 7.85 12.26 -15.20
N PRO A 121 8.31 12.73 -16.38
CA PRO A 121 9.72 12.63 -16.78
C PRO A 121 10.71 13.25 -15.79
N GLU A 122 10.27 14.23 -15.01
CA GLU A 122 11.02 14.93 -13.97
C GLU A 122 11.07 14.18 -12.64
N GLN A 123 10.21 13.18 -12.44
CA GLN A 123 10.12 12.37 -11.22
C GLN A 123 11.04 11.13 -11.34
N THR A 124 11.62 10.73 -10.21
CA THR A 124 12.58 9.60 -10.11
C THR A 124 12.06 8.43 -9.29
N GLY A 125 11.02 8.65 -8.49
CA GLY A 125 10.42 7.63 -7.64
C GLY A 125 9.57 8.28 -6.55
N TRP A 126 9.15 7.48 -5.58
CA TRP A 126 8.34 7.94 -4.46
C TRP A 126 8.74 7.27 -3.14
N ASP A 127 8.42 7.92 -2.04
CA ASP A 127 8.36 7.35 -0.69
C ASP A 127 6.88 7.28 -0.32
N TRP A 128 6.44 6.16 0.26
CA TRP A 128 5.04 5.93 0.58
C TRP A 128 4.91 5.29 1.95
N PHE A 129 3.93 5.75 2.71
CA PHE A 129 3.63 5.33 4.06
C PHE A 129 2.14 5.04 4.18
N SER A 130 1.81 3.91 4.81
CA SER A 130 0.55 3.72 5.50
C SER A 130 0.86 3.45 6.96
N VAL A 131 0.17 4.15 7.86
CA VAL A 131 0.37 4.04 9.29
C VAL A 131 -0.97 3.83 9.95
N GLN A 132 -1.07 2.79 10.76
CA GLN A 132 -2.22 2.48 11.60
C GLN A 132 -1.82 2.78 13.04
N LEU A 133 -2.40 3.81 13.64
CA LEU A 133 -2.08 4.21 15.02
C LEU A 133 -2.98 3.48 16.02
N ASP A 134 -2.48 3.34 17.25
CA ASP A 134 -3.14 2.61 18.33
C ASP A 134 -4.43 3.29 18.83
N ASP A 135 -4.54 4.60 18.65
CA ASP A 135 -5.74 5.38 18.97
C ASP A 135 -6.87 5.20 17.93
N GLY A 136 -6.61 4.45 16.86
CA GLY A 136 -7.54 4.16 15.79
C GLY A 136 -7.51 5.17 14.63
N THR A 137 -6.64 6.18 14.67
CA THR A 137 -6.38 7.02 13.51
C THR A 137 -5.46 6.32 12.51
N GLU A 138 -5.54 6.75 11.24
CA GLU A 138 -4.66 6.25 10.19
C GLU A 138 -4.08 7.39 9.32
N LEU A 139 -2.92 7.13 8.74
CA LEU A 139 -2.25 8.02 7.80
C LEU A 139 -1.89 7.26 6.52
N MET A 140 -2.14 7.87 5.36
CA MET A 140 -1.48 7.51 4.11
C MET A 140 -0.75 8.74 3.62
N LEU A 141 0.56 8.66 3.39
CA LEU A 141 1.37 9.78 2.91
C LEU A 141 2.26 9.29 1.78
N PHE A 142 2.48 10.14 0.78
CA PHE A 142 3.52 9.90 -0.21
C PHE A 142 4.22 11.18 -0.63
N GLU A 143 5.52 11.07 -0.88
CA GLU A 143 6.32 12.08 -1.55
C GLU A 143 6.82 11.57 -2.90
N LEU A 144 6.77 12.43 -3.91
CA LEU A 144 7.31 12.15 -5.23
C LEU A 144 8.63 12.90 -5.38
N ARG A 145 9.71 12.14 -5.56
CA ARG A 145 11.07 12.70 -5.65
C ARG A 145 11.36 13.13 -7.08
N ARG A 146 11.90 14.33 -7.26
CA ARG A 146 12.31 14.85 -8.57
C ARG A 146 13.79 14.63 -8.86
N LYS A 147 14.16 14.73 -10.14
CA LYS A 147 15.54 14.57 -10.65
C LYS A 147 16.49 15.66 -10.14
N ASP A 148 15.98 16.84 -9.84
CA ASP A 148 16.72 17.97 -9.29
C ASP A 148 16.90 17.89 -7.75
N GLY A 149 16.40 16.81 -7.12
CA GLY A 149 16.48 16.59 -5.69
C GLY A 149 15.35 17.24 -4.88
N ALA A 150 14.44 17.98 -5.52
CA ALA A 150 13.26 18.53 -4.87
C ALA A 150 12.15 17.48 -4.72
N ILE A 151 11.14 17.81 -3.89
CA ILE A 151 9.89 17.06 -3.78
C ILE A 151 8.84 17.71 -4.69
N ASP A 152 8.07 16.89 -5.41
CA ASP A 152 6.97 17.36 -6.25
C ASP A 152 5.83 17.92 -5.39
N SER A 153 5.23 19.03 -5.80
CA SER A 153 4.09 19.64 -5.11
C SER A 153 2.83 18.78 -5.15
N HIS A 154 2.77 17.77 -6.02
CA HIS A 154 1.70 16.76 -6.05
C HIS A 154 1.91 15.61 -5.06
N SER A 155 2.94 15.68 -4.22
CA SER A 155 3.04 14.87 -3.01
C SER A 155 1.84 15.17 -2.11
N SER A 156 1.30 14.12 -1.50
CA SER A 156 -0.01 14.22 -0.86
C SER A 156 -0.23 13.07 0.11
N GLY A 157 -1.30 13.17 0.89
CA GLY A 157 -1.75 12.09 1.73
C GLY A 157 -3.19 12.22 2.17
N SER A 158 -3.52 11.46 3.20
CA SER A 158 -4.81 11.49 3.87
C SER A 158 -4.62 11.18 5.34
N PHE A 159 -5.16 12.03 6.20
CA PHE A 159 -5.41 11.71 7.59
C PHE A 159 -6.81 11.10 7.70
N ILE A 160 -6.94 9.99 8.41
CA ILE A 160 -8.19 9.29 8.62
C ILE A 160 -8.43 9.27 10.12
N ALA A 161 -9.42 10.03 10.55
CA ALA A 161 -9.83 10.07 11.95
C ALA A 161 -10.44 8.73 12.36
N ARG A 162 -10.46 8.46 13.67
CA ARG A 162 -11.03 7.23 14.25
C ARG A 162 -12.48 6.96 13.83
N ASP A 163 -13.26 8.00 13.55
CA ASP A 163 -14.65 7.89 13.10
C ASP A 163 -14.79 7.63 11.58
N GLY A 164 -13.66 7.54 10.86
CA GLY A 164 -13.60 7.35 9.42
C GLY A 164 -13.59 8.65 8.61
N THR A 165 -13.70 9.82 9.26
CA THR A 165 -13.60 11.10 8.57
C THR A 165 -12.22 11.24 7.94
N THR A 166 -12.18 11.45 6.62
CA THR A 166 -10.94 11.55 5.86
C THR A 166 -10.67 12.99 5.49
N THR A 167 -9.48 13.48 5.86
CA THR A 167 -8.96 14.80 5.46
C THR A 167 -7.85 14.61 4.45
N HIS A 168 -8.02 15.18 3.26
CA HIS A 168 -6.97 15.25 2.25
C HIS A 168 -5.82 16.14 2.73
N LEU A 169 -4.59 15.66 2.58
CA LEU A 169 -3.38 16.41 2.90
C LEU A 169 -2.64 16.75 1.61
N THR A 170 -2.29 18.02 1.44
CA THR A 170 -1.38 18.50 0.41
C THR A 170 0.07 18.42 0.92
N HIS A 171 1.05 18.58 0.03
CA HIS A 171 2.47 18.60 0.40
C HIS A 171 2.80 19.61 1.53
N GLY A 172 2.05 20.71 1.65
CA GLY A 172 2.28 21.72 2.70
C GLY A 172 1.78 21.32 4.10
N ASP A 173 0.96 20.27 4.19
CA ASP A 173 0.27 19.89 5.44
C ASP A 173 1.06 18.87 6.27
N PHE A 174 2.13 18.29 5.70
CA PHE A 174 2.95 17.29 6.37
C PHE A 174 4.43 17.43 6.03
N THR A 175 5.27 16.77 6.81
CA THR A 175 6.70 16.65 6.54
C THR A 175 7.15 15.21 6.71
N LEU A 176 8.00 14.74 5.79
CA LEU A 176 8.71 13.47 5.89
C LEU A 176 10.21 13.74 5.94
N GLN A 177 10.81 13.58 7.12
CA GLN A 177 12.24 13.85 7.30
C GLN A 177 12.99 12.55 7.61
N PRO A 178 13.88 12.07 6.72
CA PRO A 178 14.76 10.95 7.02
C PRO A 178 15.66 11.24 8.23
N THR A 179 15.69 10.32 9.19
CA THR A 179 16.55 10.42 10.40
C THR A 179 17.66 9.38 10.42
N ALA A 180 17.53 8.28 9.69
CA ALA A 180 18.58 7.28 9.54
C ALA A 180 18.58 6.66 8.14
N TRP A 181 19.76 6.20 7.72
CA TRP A 181 20.01 5.71 6.36
C TRP A 181 20.74 4.37 6.39
N TRP A 182 20.31 3.45 5.52
CA TRP A 182 21.09 2.28 5.14
C TRP A 182 21.55 2.45 3.69
N GLN A 183 22.85 2.65 3.51
CA GLN A 183 23.42 3.10 2.23
C GLN A 183 22.72 4.38 1.75
N LYS A 184 22.01 4.32 0.62
CA LYS A 184 21.25 5.43 0.02
C LYS A 184 19.74 5.34 0.27
N TYR A 185 19.30 4.45 1.14
CA TYR A 185 17.89 4.26 1.45
C TYR A 185 17.59 4.80 2.85
N PRO A 186 16.66 5.75 2.98
CA PRO A 186 16.18 6.18 4.28
C PRO A 186 15.38 5.04 4.93
N ILE A 187 15.72 4.69 6.17
CA ILE A 187 15.11 3.57 6.90
C ILE A 187 14.40 4.00 8.19
N GLU A 188 14.62 5.24 8.62
CA GLU A 188 13.91 5.87 9.72
C GLU A 188 13.50 7.27 9.29
N TRP A 189 12.32 7.67 9.76
CA TRP A 189 11.66 8.90 9.36
C TRP A 189 11.02 9.56 10.58
N ASN A 190 11.17 10.87 10.68
CA ASN A 190 10.29 11.71 11.46
C ASN A 190 9.15 12.18 10.55
N ILE A 191 7.92 11.87 10.93
CA ILE A 191 6.70 12.20 10.20
C ILE A 191 5.91 13.16 11.07
N ALA A 192 5.56 14.33 10.53
CA ALA A 192 4.71 15.30 11.23
C ALA A 192 3.56 15.77 10.34
N VAL A 193 2.37 15.84 10.91
CA VAL A 193 1.16 16.43 10.32
C VAL A 193 0.63 17.46 11.33
N PRO A 194 1.15 18.70 11.36
CA PRO A 194 0.99 19.61 12.50
C PRO A 194 -0.46 19.96 12.90
N SER A 195 -1.42 19.77 12.00
CA SER A 195 -2.84 20.03 12.27
C SER A 195 -3.56 18.89 12.99
N HIS A 196 -2.90 17.76 13.26
CA HIS A 196 -3.49 16.54 13.82
C HIS A 196 -2.63 15.90 14.92
#